data_AF-A8Y5D3-F1
#
_entry.id   AF-A8Y5D3-F1
#
_cell.length_a   1.000
_cell.length_b   1.000
_cell.length_c   1.000
_cell.angle_alpha   90.00
_cell.angle_beta   90.00
_cell.angle_gamma   90.00
#
_symmetry.space_group_name_H-M   'P 1'
#
loop_
_entity.id
_entity.type
_entity.pdbx_description
1 polymer ?
#
loop_
_entity_poly.entity_id
_entity_poly.type
_entity_poly.pdbx_seq_one_letter_code
_entity_poly.pdbx_strand_id
1 'polypeptide(L)' 'MADNPRDAMLKQAPASRNEKAPMEFGYVGIDSILEQMRRKAMKQGFEFNIMVVGQSGLGKSTLINTLFKSKISR' A
#
# COMPACT_ATOMS: atom_id res chain seq x y z
N MET A 1 -28.28 -0.20 64.83
CA MET A 1 -28.66 -1.61 65.04
C MET A 1 -29.39 -2.05 63.77
N ALA A 2 -28.93 -2.94 62.92
CA ALA A 2 -27.74 -3.79 62.92
C ALA A 2 -27.41 -4.14 61.45
N ASP A 3 -26.15 -4.54 61.24
CA ASP A 3 -25.55 -5.15 60.05
C ASP A 3 -26.37 -6.38 59.57
N ASN A 4 -26.29 -6.94 58.36
CA ASN A 4 -25.16 -7.23 57.47
C ASN A 4 -25.74 -7.85 56.14
N PRO A 5 -24.95 -8.38 55.16
CA PRO A 5 -25.11 -8.15 53.73
C PRO A 5 -25.46 -9.47 53.01
N ARG A 6 -25.70 -9.46 51.69
CA ARG A 6 -25.43 -10.62 50.84
C ARG A 6 -25.00 -10.18 49.44
N ASP A 7 -23.71 -10.39 49.21
CA ASP A 7 -23.02 -10.28 47.94
C ASP A 7 -23.57 -11.16 46.82
N ALA A 8 -23.24 -10.71 45.61
CA ALA A 8 -22.93 -11.49 44.42
C ALA A 8 -24.09 -12.23 43.72
N MET A 9 -24.60 -11.60 42.65
CA MET A 9 -24.57 -12.28 41.36
C MET A 9 -24.32 -11.32 40.20
N LEU A 10 -23.53 -11.85 39.27
CA LEU A 10 -22.80 -11.25 38.16
C LEU A 10 -23.66 -10.54 37.10
N LYS A 11 -23.18 -9.36 36.66
CA LYS A 11 -22.78 -9.00 35.28
C LYS A 11 -23.63 -9.57 34.13
N GLN A 12 -24.31 -8.69 33.39
CA GLN A 12 -23.86 -8.32 32.04
C GLN A 12 -24.49 -7.00 31.56
N ALA A 13 -23.61 -6.03 31.31
CA ALA A 13 -23.90 -4.74 30.68
C ALA A 13 -24.19 -4.93 29.17
N PRO A 14 -24.90 -3.99 28.53
CA PRO A 14 -25.27 -4.08 27.11
C PRO A 14 -24.04 -4.24 26.22
N ALA A 15 -24.17 -5.11 25.22
CA ALA A 15 -23.15 -5.50 24.27
C ALA A 15 -22.41 -4.29 23.67
N SER A 16 -21.14 -4.11 24.02
CA SER A 16 -20.22 -3.27 23.25
C SER A 16 -19.80 -4.03 21.99
N ARG A 17 -20.71 -4.14 21.03
CA ARG A 17 -20.35 -4.45 19.65
C ARG A 17 -19.72 -3.19 19.07
N ASN A 18 -18.45 -2.97 19.40
CA ASN A 18 -17.64 -2.04 18.62
C ASN A 18 -17.38 -2.72 17.28
N GLU A 19 -18.29 -2.48 16.33
CA GLU A 19 -18.01 -2.70 14.93
C GLU A 19 -16.71 -1.95 14.64
N LYS A 20 -15.64 -2.70 14.43
CA LYS A 20 -14.49 -2.20 13.69
C LYS A 20 -15.05 -1.83 12.32
N ALA A 21 -15.46 -0.57 12.19
CA ALA A 21 -15.60 0.04 10.89
C ALA A 21 -14.26 -0.25 10.17
N PRO A 22 -14.27 -0.89 9.00
CA PRO A 22 -13.10 -0.85 8.17
C PRO A 22 -12.92 0.64 7.85
N MET A 23 -11.93 1.30 8.47
CA MET A 23 -11.47 2.58 7.94
C MET A 23 -10.90 2.27 6.55
N GLU A 24 -11.76 2.33 5.53
CA GLU A 24 -11.39 2.19 4.13
C GLU A 24 -10.51 3.37 3.65
N PHE A 25 -10.37 4.41 4.46
CA PHE A 25 -9.47 5.52 4.23
C PHE A 25 -8.31 5.43 5.22
N GLY A 26 -7.17 4.91 4.76
CA GLY A 26 -5.94 4.83 5.56
C GLY A 26 -5.50 6.19 6.10
N TYR A 27 -4.67 6.19 7.14
CA TYR A 27 -4.16 7.38 7.83
C TYR A 27 -3.70 8.51 6.88
N VAL A 28 -4.22 9.72 7.10
CA VAL A 28 -3.86 10.95 6.38
C VAL A 28 -3.28 11.95 7.38
N GLY A 29 -2.02 12.33 7.18
CA GLY A 29 -1.29 13.30 8.00
C GLY A 29 -0.29 14.07 7.13
N ILE A 30 0.24 15.19 7.63
CA ILE A 30 1.23 16.00 6.89
C ILE A 30 2.53 15.21 6.67
N ASP A 31 2.86 14.31 7.59
CA ASP A 31 3.95 13.34 7.51
C ASP A 31 3.77 12.33 6.36
N SER A 32 2.53 12.05 5.91
CA SER A 32 2.27 11.09 4.84
C SER A 32 2.23 11.72 3.44
N ILE A 33 2.45 13.03 3.31
CA ILE A 33 2.32 13.75 2.03
C ILE A 33 3.28 13.26 0.95
N LEU A 34 4.52 12.91 1.33
CA LEU A 34 5.51 12.36 0.40
C LEU A 34 5.08 10.99 -0.12
N GLU A 35 4.54 10.13 0.76
CA GLU A 35 4.02 8.82 0.38
C GLU A 35 2.77 8.95 -0.50
N GLN A 36 1.90 9.94 -0.24
CA GLN A 36 0.77 10.24 -1.11
C GLN A 36 1.22 10.67 -2.51
N MET A 37 2.21 11.56 -2.61
CA MET A 37 2.79 11.97 -3.89
C MET A 37 3.44 10.79 -4.63
N ARG A 38 4.20 9.96 -3.92
CA ARG A 38 4.82 8.74 -4.46
C ARG A 38 3.76 7.79 -5.02
N ARG A 39 2.72 7.48 -4.24
CA ARG A 39 1.62 6.60 -4.67
C ARG A 39 0.86 7.19 -5.86
N LYS A 40 0.62 8.50 -5.86
CA LYS A 40 -0.04 9.19 -6.97
C LYS A 40 0.79 9.10 -8.24
N ALA A 41 2.10 9.37 -8.17
CA ALA A 41 3.01 9.26 -9.31
C ALA A 41 3.09 7.81 -9.83
N MET A 42 3.16 6.82 -8.94
CA MET A 42 3.15 5.40 -9.33
C MET A 42 1.83 4.97 -9.96
N LYS A 43 0.68 5.46 -9.46
CA LYS A 43 -0.64 5.16 -10.02
C LYS A 43 -0.86 5.83 -11.39
N GLN A 44 -0.37 7.05 -11.56
CA GLN A 44 -0.38 7.74 -12.85
C GLN A 44 0.57 7.06 -13.84
N GLY A 45 1.66 6.47 -13.35
CA GLY A 45 2.68 5.85 -14.17
C GLY A 45 3.54 6.89 -14.89
N PHE A 46 4.43 6.39 -15.75
CA PHE A 46 5.19 7.21 -16.67
C PHE A 46 5.34 6.43 -17.98
N GLU A 47 5.42 7.16 -19.08
CA GLU A 47 5.74 6.59 -20.39
C GLU A 47 7.16 6.97 -20.75
N PHE A 48 7.94 5.98 -21.18
CA PHE A 48 9.30 6.17 -21.63
C PHE A 48 9.49 5.46 -22.96
N ASN A 49 9.56 6.26 -24.03
CA ASN A 49 9.68 5.77 -25.40
C ASN A 49 11.08 6.08 -25.93
N ILE A 50 11.80 5.04 -26.37
CA ILE A 50 13.13 5.18 -26.96
C ILE A 50 13.24 4.35 -28.24
N MET A 51 14.01 4.86 -29.20
CA MET A 51 14.37 4.14 -30.42
C MET A 51 15.88 4.01 -30.49
N VAL A 52 16.35 2.80 -30.81
CA VAL A 52 17.78 2.52 -30.96
C VAL A 52 18.06 2.13 -32.41
N VAL A 53 18.96 2.86 -33.06
CA VAL A 53 19.29 2.68 -34.49
C VAL A 53 20.80 2.44 -34.64
N GLY A 54 21.19 1.61 -35.62
CA GLY A 54 22.59 1.30 -35.92
C GLY A 54 22.73 -0.03 -36.67
N GLN A 55 23.92 -0.27 -37.23
CA GLN A 55 24.24 -1.50 -37.98
C GLN A 55 23.95 -2.78 -37.16
N SER A 56 23.62 -3.88 -37.84
CA SER A 56 23.48 -5.20 -37.21
C SER A 56 24.77 -5.61 -36.50
N GLY A 57 24.65 -6.34 -35.37
CA GLY A 57 25.79 -6.81 -34.58
C GLY A 57 26.35 -5.84 -33.52
N LEU A 58 25.97 -4.56 -33.52
CA LEU A 58 26.45 -3.57 -32.52
C LEU A 58 25.89 -3.75 -31.09
N GLY A 59 25.08 -4.77 -30.85
CA GLY A 59 24.52 -5.02 -29.52
C GLY A 59 23.34 -4.14 -29.12
N LYS A 60 22.58 -3.57 -30.08
CA LYS A 60 21.36 -2.77 -29.78
C LYS A 60 20.36 -3.51 -28.88
N SER A 61 20.04 -4.76 -29.22
CA SER A 61 19.16 -5.61 -28.41
C SER A 61 19.81 -5.97 -27.07
N THR A 62 21.13 -6.15 -27.03
CA THR A 62 21.89 -6.38 -25.79
C THR A 62 21.78 -5.18 -24.87
N LEU A 63 21.97 -3.95 -25.36
CA LEU A 63 21.86 -2.71 -24.58
C LEU A 63 20.47 -2.60 -23.92
N ILE A 64 19.41 -2.78 -24.70
CA ILE A 64 18.05 -2.69 -24.19
C ILE A 64 17.77 -3.79 -23.15
N ASN A 65 18.23 -5.02 -23.42
CA ASN A 65 18.07 -6.13 -22.47
C ASN A 65 18.85 -5.90 -21.17
N THR A 66 20.04 -5.31 -21.24
CA THR A 66 20.85 -4.95 -20.07
C THR A 66 20.20 -3.82 -19.29
N LEU A 67 19.72 -2.77 -19.96
CA LEU A 67 19.09 -1.61 -19.33
C LEU A 67 17.86 -2.01 -18.51
N PHE A 68 17.02 -2.88 -19.06
CA PHE A 68 15.78 -3.32 -18.40
C PHE A 68 15.88 -4.68 -17.69
N LYS A 69 17.07 -5.28 -17.65
CA LYS A 69 17.31 -6.63 -17.10
C LYS A 69 16.27 -7.67 -17.57
N SER A 70 15.83 -7.53 -18.82
CA SER A 70 14.73 -8.31 -19.39
C SER A 70 15.10 -8.78 -20.79
N LYS A 71 14.53 -9.90 -21.24
CA LYS A 71 14.62 -10.30 -22.65
C LYS A 71 13.41 -9.72 -23.38
N ILE A 72 13.62 -8.69 -24.18
CA ILE A 72 12.61 -8.26 -25.14
C ILE A 72 12.59 -9.32 -26.24
N SER A 73 11.62 -10.23 -26.18
CA SER A 73 11.58 -11.44 -27.01
C SER A 73 10.87 -11.19 -28.34
N ARG A 74 11.65 -11.48 -29.40
CA ARG A 74 11.35 -11.62 -30.84
C ARG A 74 10.96 -10.36 -31.61
#